data_AF-A0A420I299-F1
#
_entry.id   AF-A0A420I299-F1
#
_cell.length_a   1.000
_cell.length_b   1.000
_cell.length_c   1.000
_cell.angle_alpha   90.00
_cell.angle_beta   90.00
_cell.angle_gamma   90.00
#
_symmetry.space_group_name_H-M   'P 1'
#
loop_
_entity.id
_entity.type
_entity.pdbx_description
1 polymer ?
#
loop_
_entity_poly.entity_id
_entity_poly.type
_entity_poly.pdbx_seq_one_letter_code
_entity_poly.pdbx_strand_id
1 'polypeptide(L)'
;MRKGLFINIACLLILVGYNYIGLSYILVYVGAVSILFLFILMLINIRISELLSETNNDIPLAVLTVLLFYYIVGQVLPSNLTDNTIVSYLSNSFSEIYNVQLENEFFNIVDLKQQIAYASVSSVILLLGMVGAIVITIKQK
;
A
#
# COMPACT_ATOMS: atom_id res chain seq x y z
N MET A 1 5.56 -6.23 -17.40
CA MET A 1 5.19 -7.22 -16.36
C MET A 1 4.64 -6.61 -15.06
N ARG A 2 5.08 -5.41 -14.61
CA ARG A 2 4.70 -4.85 -13.28
C ARG A 2 3.26 -4.30 -13.14
N LYS A 3 2.62 -3.85 -14.23
CA LYS A 3 1.31 -3.16 -14.17
C LYS A 3 0.12 -4.06 -13.77
N GLY A 4 0.19 -5.36 -14.07
CA GLY A 4 -0.91 -6.29 -13.79
C GLY A 4 -1.14 -6.50 -12.28
N LEU A 5 -0.08 -6.39 -11.47
CA LEU A 5 -0.18 -6.58 -10.01
C LEU A 5 -1.03 -5.48 -9.36
N PHE A 6 -0.92 -4.24 -9.82
CA PHE A 6 -1.73 -3.13 -9.31
C PHE A 6 -3.22 -3.27 -9.64
N ILE A 7 -3.55 -3.81 -10.81
CA ILE A 7 -4.95 -4.12 -11.18
C ILE A 7 -5.52 -5.21 -10.28
N ASN A 8 -4.72 -6.24 -9.95
CA ASN A 8 -5.15 -7.33 -9.09
C ASN A 8 -5.41 -6.85 -7.67
N ILE A 9 -4.52 -6.01 -7.12
CA ILE A 9 -4.73 -5.40 -5.80
C ILE A 9 -6.01 -4.55 -5.80
N ALA A 10 -6.20 -3.66 -6.78
CA ALA A 10 -7.40 -2.83 -6.84
C ALA A 10 -8.69 -3.66 -6.94
N CYS A 11 -8.68 -4.73 -7.76
CA CYS A 11 -9.79 -5.66 -7.87
C CYS A 11 -10.09 -6.36 -6.53
N LEU A 12 -9.04 -6.78 -5.81
CA LEU A 12 -9.17 -7.37 -4.48
C LEU A 12 -9.79 -6.38 -3.48
N LEU A 13 -9.35 -5.11 -3.46
CA LEU A 13 -9.94 -4.10 -2.58
C LEU A 13 -11.41 -3.85 -2.89
N ILE A 14 -11.79 -3.83 -4.16
CA ILE A 14 -13.19 -3.69 -4.59
C ILE A 14 -14.01 -4.91 -4.14
N LEU A 15 -13.47 -6.12 -4.29
CA LEU A 15 -14.16 -7.36 -3.89
C LEU A 15 -14.38 -7.46 -2.37
N VAL A 16 -13.45 -6.95 -1.57
CA VAL A 16 -13.57 -6.88 -0.09
C VAL A 16 -14.57 -5.79 0.35
N GLY A 17 -14.97 -4.88 -0.54
CA GLY A 17 -15.95 -3.82 -0.28
C GLY A 17 -15.36 -2.41 -0.13
N TYR A 18 -14.04 -2.25 -0.22
CA TYR A 18 -13.35 -0.96 -0.17
C TYR A 18 -13.33 -0.24 -1.54
N ASN A 19 -14.53 0.07 -2.06
CA ASN A 19 -14.70 0.59 -3.42
C ASN A 19 -13.96 1.91 -3.69
N TYR A 20 -14.05 2.88 -2.76
CA TYR A 20 -13.41 4.19 -2.94
C TYR A 20 -11.88 4.09 -2.97
N ILE A 21 -11.30 3.29 -2.06
CA ILE A 21 -9.85 3.09 -1.98
C ILE A 21 -9.37 2.30 -3.21
N GLY A 22 -10.12 1.27 -3.63
CA GLY A 22 -9.82 0.50 -4.84
C GLY A 22 -9.82 1.35 -6.12
N LEU A 23 -10.83 2.23 -6.29
CA LEU A 23 -10.89 3.18 -7.40
C LEU A 23 -9.75 4.21 -7.35
N SER A 24 -9.48 4.77 -6.17
CA SER A 24 -8.33 5.67 -5.97
C SER A 24 -7.00 5.00 -6.32
N TYR A 25 -6.86 3.71 -5.99
CA TYR A 25 -5.66 2.93 -6.32
C TYR A 25 -5.45 2.81 -7.84
N ILE A 26 -6.51 2.55 -8.59
CA ILE A 26 -6.46 2.53 -10.07
C ILE A 26 -6.06 3.92 -10.60
N LEU A 27 -6.69 4.98 -10.10
CA LEU A 27 -6.45 6.34 -10.59
C LEU A 27 -5.01 6.81 -10.35
N VAL A 28 -4.50 6.63 -9.13
CA VAL A 28 -3.18 7.16 -8.76
C VAL A 28 -2.05 6.23 -9.20
N TYR A 29 -2.12 4.93 -8.87
CA TYR A 29 -1.00 4.02 -9.13
C TYR A 29 -0.95 3.52 -10.57
N VAL A 30 -2.10 3.10 -11.13
CA VAL A 30 -2.15 2.61 -12.51
C VAL A 30 -2.22 3.79 -13.49
N GLY A 31 -3.00 4.82 -13.16
CA GLY A 31 -3.18 6.01 -13.99
C GLY A 31 -1.96 6.91 -14.02
N ALA A 32 -1.48 7.41 -12.87
CA ALA A 32 -0.42 8.41 -12.82
C ALA A 32 0.99 7.80 -12.66
N VAL A 33 1.25 7.01 -11.61
CA VAL A 33 2.62 6.54 -11.31
C VAL A 33 3.13 5.59 -12.40
N SER A 34 2.30 4.64 -12.85
CA SER A 34 2.70 3.66 -13.86
C SER A 34 2.85 4.25 -15.27
N ILE A 35 2.12 5.34 -15.61
CA ILE A 35 2.31 6.03 -16.89
C ILE A 35 3.60 6.86 -16.86
N LEU A 36 3.86 7.57 -15.75
CA LEU A 36 5.09 8.35 -15.55
C LEU A 36 6.33 7.46 -15.64
N PHE A 37 6.28 6.27 -15.02
CA PHE A 37 7.36 5.30 -15.13
C PHE A 37 7.57 4.80 -16.57
N LEU A 38 6.49 4.58 -17.35
CA LEU A 38 6.63 4.23 -18.76
C LEU A 38 7.28 5.36 -19.58
N PHE A 39 6.91 6.61 -19.31
CA PHE A 39 7.53 7.75 -19.98
C PHE A 39 9.04 7.78 -19.71
N ILE A 40 9.45 7.61 -18.45
CA ILE A 40 10.86 7.56 -18.08
C ILE A 40 11.58 6.42 -18.79
N LEU A 41 11.01 5.22 -18.78
CA LEU A 41 11.61 4.06 -19.46
C LEU A 41 11.76 4.25 -20.97
N MET A 42 10.83 4.95 -21.62
CA MET A 42 10.92 5.24 -23.05
C MET A 42 12.01 6.28 -23.36
N LEU A 43 12.25 7.22 -22.44
CA LEU A 43 13.26 8.27 -22.58
C LEU A 43 14.69 7.77 -22.27
N ILE A 44 14.84 6.81 -21.38
CA ILE A 44 16.14 6.26 -21.02
C ILE A 44 16.50 5.11 -21.96
N ASN A 45 17.64 5.22 -22.66
CA ASN A 45 18.21 4.11 -23.42
C ASN A 45 18.90 3.13 -22.45
N ILE A 46 18.12 2.21 -21.86
CA ILE A 46 18.64 1.18 -20.95
C ILE A 46 19.23 0.05 -21.79
N ARG A 47 20.56 -0.13 -21.73
CA ARG A 47 21.21 -1.33 -22.27
C ARG A 47 21.05 -2.46 -21.26
N ILE A 48 20.33 -3.51 -21.64
CA ILE A 48 20.16 -4.75 -20.86
C ILE A 48 21.44 -5.61 -20.95
N SER A 49 22.61 -4.97 -20.79
CA SER A 49 23.84 -5.73 -20.57
C SER A 49 23.79 -6.22 -19.13
N GLU A 50 23.91 -7.54 -18.94
CA GLU A 50 24.15 -8.17 -17.62
C GLU A 50 22.91 -8.55 -16.79
N LEU A 51 21.72 -8.72 -17.38
CA LEU A 51 20.58 -9.37 -16.68
C LEU A 51 20.77 -10.89 -16.47
N LEU A 52 21.92 -11.43 -16.92
CA LEU A 52 22.33 -12.82 -16.81
C LEU A 52 23.78 -12.88 -16.28
N SER A 53 24.09 -12.18 -15.20
CA SER A 53 25.28 -12.55 -14.43
C SER A 53 25.02 -13.94 -13.86
N GLU A 54 25.73 -14.95 -14.37
CA GLU A 54 25.73 -16.32 -13.83
C GLU A 54 26.44 -16.37 -12.46
N THR A 55 26.10 -15.45 -11.57
CA THR A 55 26.59 -15.37 -10.20
C THR A 55 25.73 -16.28 -9.33
N ASN A 56 26.07 -17.57 -9.26
CA ASN A 56 25.42 -18.52 -8.36
C ASN A 56 25.55 -18.17 -6.86
N ASN A 57 26.28 -17.10 -6.52
CA ASN A 57 26.51 -16.67 -5.14
C ASN A 57 25.27 -16.04 -4.48
N ASP A 58 24.25 -15.65 -5.26
CA ASP A 58 23.02 -15.04 -4.72
C ASP A 58 22.01 -16.09 -4.22
N ILE A 59 22.17 -17.35 -4.65
CA ILE A 59 21.31 -18.47 -4.27
C ILE A 59 21.26 -18.71 -2.74
N PRO A 60 22.39 -18.85 -2.02
CA PRO A 60 22.35 -19.07 -0.58
C PRO A 60 21.69 -17.90 0.17
N LEU A 61 21.89 -16.66 -0.29
CA LEU A 61 21.29 -15.48 0.32
C LEU A 61 19.77 -15.41 0.06
N ALA A 62 19.32 -15.80 -1.14
CA ALA A 62 17.91 -15.91 -1.47
C ALA A 62 17.21 -16.98 -0.61
N VAL A 63 17.83 -18.16 -0.44
CA VAL A 63 17.29 -19.23 0.42
C VAL A 63 17.17 -18.78 1.87
N LEU A 64 18.20 -18.12 2.40
CA LEU A 64 18.16 -17.58 3.77
C LEU A 64 17.01 -16.59 3.95
N THR A 65 16.79 -15.69 2.97
CA THR A 65 15.73 -14.68 3.02
C THR A 65 14.34 -15.33 2.99
N VAL A 66 14.14 -16.33 2.12
CA VAL A 66 12.86 -17.07 2.03
C VAL A 66 12.57 -17.84 3.32
N LEU A 67 13.59 -18.47 3.92
CA LEU A 67 13.44 -19.20 5.18
C LEU A 67 13.05 -18.27 6.34
N LEU A 68 13.69 -17.09 6.41
CA LEU A 68 13.36 -16.07 7.41
C LEU A 68 11.93 -15.56 7.23
N PHE A 69 11.56 -15.27 5.97
CA PHE A 69 10.20 -14.82 5.65
C PHE A 69 9.16 -15.86 6.04
N TYR A 70 9.41 -17.14 5.73
CA TYR A 70 8.52 -18.24 6.11
C TYR A 70 8.34 -18.34 7.64
N TYR A 71 9.44 -18.20 8.40
CA TYR A 71 9.38 -18.21 9.86
C TYR A 71 8.55 -17.05 10.44
N ILE A 72 8.70 -15.84 9.89
CA ILE A 72 7.88 -14.68 10.29
C ILE A 72 6.40 -14.94 9.96
N VAL A 73 6.09 -15.38 8.74
CA VAL A 73 4.70 -15.59 8.32
C VAL A 73 4.04 -16.69 9.15
N GLY A 74 4.75 -17.76 9.45
CA GLY A 74 4.24 -18.85 10.30
C GLY A 74 3.92 -18.43 11.73
N GLN A 75 4.61 -17.43 12.29
CA GLN A 75 4.29 -16.87 13.61
C GLN A 75 3.08 -15.93 13.58
N VAL A 76 2.89 -15.19 12.49
CA VAL A 76 1.79 -14.22 12.36
C VAL A 76 0.47 -14.93 12.02
N LEU A 77 0.51 -16.09 11.35
CA LEU A 77 -0.68 -16.82 10.97
C LEU A 77 -1.28 -17.58 12.17
N PRO A 78 -2.54 -17.32 12.58
CA PRO A 78 -3.16 -18.04 13.68
C PRO A 78 -3.30 -19.53 13.35
N SER A 79 -2.71 -20.39 14.17
CA SER A 79 -2.66 -21.86 13.98
C SER A 79 -3.97 -22.59 14.34
N ASN A 80 -4.93 -21.90 14.96
CA ASN A 80 -6.16 -22.49 15.46
C ASN A 80 -7.36 -22.09 14.60
N LEU A 81 -7.52 -22.75 13.46
CA LEU A 81 -8.68 -22.66 12.57
C LEU A 81 -9.78 -23.68 12.95
N THR A 82 -9.91 -24.04 14.23
CA THR A 82 -10.94 -24.99 14.68
C THR A 82 -12.24 -24.26 15.00
N ASP A 83 -13.09 -24.13 13.98
CA ASP A 83 -14.57 -24.07 13.89
C ASP A 83 -15.45 -23.29 14.90
N ASN A 84 -14.98 -22.90 16.09
CA ASN A 84 -15.81 -22.26 17.12
C ASN A 84 -15.58 -20.74 17.26
N THR A 85 -14.55 -20.20 16.62
CA THR A 85 -14.20 -18.78 16.73
C THR A 85 -15.05 -17.90 15.82
N ILE A 86 -15.45 -18.39 14.64
CA ILE A 86 -16.26 -17.66 13.65
C ILE A 86 -17.62 -17.23 14.24
N VAL A 87 -18.28 -18.10 15.00
CA VAL A 87 -19.58 -17.82 15.63
C VAL A 87 -19.44 -16.80 16.77
N SER A 88 -18.36 -16.87 17.56
CA SER A 88 -18.10 -15.90 18.64
C SER A 88 -17.69 -14.51 18.12
N TYR A 89 -17.01 -14.43 16.96
CA TYR A 89 -16.68 -13.15 16.34
C TYR A 89 -17.96 -12.44 15.84
N LEU A 90 -18.89 -13.18 15.24
CA LEU A 90 -20.17 -12.63 14.79
C LEU A 90 -21.01 -12.09 15.97
N SER A 91 -21.07 -12.80 17.11
CA SER A 91 -21.85 -12.33 18.26
C SER A 91 -21.28 -11.08 18.93
N ASN A 92 -19.95 -10.96 19.00
CA ASN A 92 -19.29 -9.78 19.59
C ASN A 92 -19.47 -8.54 18.72
N SER A 93 -19.39 -8.68 17.39
CA SER A 93 -19.61 -7.56 16.45
C SER A 93 -21.01 -6.94 16.58
N PHE A 94 -22.04 -7.73 16.87
CA PHE A 94 -23.40 -7.19 17.11
C PHE A 94 -23.51 -6.38 18.41
N SER A 95 -22.74 -6.71 19.44
CA SER A 95 -22.75 -5.99 20.72
C SER A 95 -21.98 -4.66 20.67
N GLU A 96 -20.90 -4.58 19.88
CA GLU A 96 -20.12 -3.36 19.70
C GLU A 96 -20.89 -2.29 18.94
N ILE A 97 -21.71 -2.67 17.94
CA ILE A 97 -22.54 -1.72 17.17
C ILE A 97 -23.48 -0.92 18.09
N TYR A 98 -24.03 -1.53 19.14
CA TYR A 98 -24.93 -0.86 20.08
C TYR A 98 -24.20 0.11 21.04
N ASN A 99 -22.93 -0.15 21.37
CA ASN A 99 -22.16 0.69 22.30
C ASN A 99 -21.51 1.90 21.60
N VAL A 100 -21.16 1.77 20.31
CA VAL A 100 -20.55 2.86 19.51
C VAL A 100 -21.48 4.07 19.39
N GLN A 101 -22.80 3.89 19.43
CA GLN A 101 -23.74 4.99 19.21
C GLN A 101 -23.76 6.03 20.35
N LEU A 102 -23.25 5.71 21.55
CA LEU A 102 -23.22 6.60 22.71
C LEU A 102 -21.90 7.38 22.88
N GLU A 103 -20.78 6.97 22.27
CA GLU A 103 -19.47 7.64 22.39
C GLU A 103 -19.18 8.66 21.26
N ASN A 104 -20.02 8.72 20.24
CA ASN A 104 -19.76 9.43 18.98
C ASN A 104 -19.68 10.97 19.06
N GLU A 105 -20.20 11.61 20.11
CA GLU A 105 -20.26 13.08 20.17
C GLU A 105 -18.95 13.72 20.70
N PHE A 106 -18.30 13.11 21.69
CA PHE A 106 -17.06 13.64 22.29
C PHE A 106 -15.79 13.20 21.55
N PHE A 107 -15.77 11.98 21.00
CA PHE A 107 -14.64 11.47 20.23
C PHE A 107 -14.43 12.24 18.92
N ASN A 108 -15.52 12.72 18.31
CA ASN A 108 -15.51 13.36 17.00
C ASN A 108 -14.63 14.61 16.91
N ILE A 109 -14.56 15.43 17.97
CA ILE A 109 -13.89 16.75 17.89
C ILE A 109 -12.36 16.61 17.99
N VAL A 110 -11.88 15.71 18.86
CA VAL A 110 -10.45 15.41 18.99
C VAL A 110 -9.95 14.68 17.75
N ASP A 111 -10.72 13.71 17.26
CA ASP A 111 -10.40 12.99 16.03
C ASP A 111 -10.42 13.88 14.80
N LEU A 112 -11.38 14.81 14.68
CA LEU A 112 -11.39 15.79 13.58
C LEU A 112 -10.11 16.63 13.59
N LYS A 113 -9.69 17.11 14.76
CA LYS A 113 -8.46 17.88 14.88
C LYS A 113 -7.24 17.06 14.45
N GLN A 114 -7.23 15.77 14.76
CA GLN A 114 -6.15 14.86 14.35
C GLN A 114 -6.19 14.54 12.85
N GLN A 115 -7.36 14.28 12.27
CA GLN A 115 -7.54 14.05 10.83
C GLN A 115 -7.17 15.30 10.01
N ILE A 116 -7.54 16.49 10.47
CA ILE A 116 -7.12 17.75 9.86
C ILE A 116 -5.59 17.90 9.92
N ALA A 117 -4.94 17.47 11.02
CA ALA A 117 -3.49 17.49 11.12
C ALA A 117 -2.82 16.52 10.13
N TYR A 118 -3.37 15.31 9.91
CA TYR A 118 -2.87 14.40 8.88
C TYR A 118 -3.06 14.97 7.46
N ALA A 119 -4.21 15.60 7.20
CA ALA A 119 -4.49 16.25 5.93
C ALA A 119 -3.53 17.43 5.65
N SER A 120 -3.20 18.24 6.66
CA SER A 120 -2.26 19.36 6.49
C SER A 120 -0.82 18.90 6.24
N VAL A 121 -0.38 17.80 6.86
CA VAL A 121 0.92 17.20 6.53
C VAL A 121 0.93 16.70 5.08
N SER A 122 -0.16 16.05 4.62
CA SER A 122 -0.27 15.56 3.25
C SER A 122 -0.23 16.69 2.20
N SER A 123 -0.80 17.87 2.51
CA SER A 123 -0.78 19.01 1.58
C SER A 123 0.62 19.61 1.45
N VAL A 124 1.40 19.65 2.53
CA VAL A 124 2.81 20.07 2.51
C VAL A 124 3.65 19.10 1.68
N ILE A 125 3.41 17.79 1.79
CA ILE A 125 4.11 16.76 0.98
C ILE A 125 3.81 16.93 -0.51
N LEU A 126 2.56 17.20 -0.89
CA LEU A 126 2.19 17.47 -2.27
C LEU A 126 2.85 18.74 -2.83
N LEU A 127 2.89 19.81 -2.03
CA LEU A 127 3.57 21.05 -2.38
C LEU A 127 5.08 20.80 -2.58
N LEU A 128 5.71 20.05 -1.68
CA LEU A 128 7.12 19.70 -1.78
C LEU A 128 7.41 18.86 -3.04
N GLY A 129 6.53 17.91 -3.38
CA GLY A 129 6.66 17.12 -4.60
C GLY A 129 6.65 17.99 -5.87
N MET A 130 5.75 18.97 -5.94
CA MET A 130 5.68 19.92 -7.06
C MET A 130 6.91 20.84 -7.12
N VAL A 131 7.24 21.50 -6.01
CA VAL A 131 8.38 22.44 -5.95
C VAL A 131 9.70 21.70 -6.20
N GLY A 132 9.87 20.49 -5.64
CA GLY A 132 11.05 19.66 -5.85
C GLY A 132 11.25 19.28 -7.32
N ALA A 133 10.19 18.84 -8.01
CA ALA A 133 10.26 18.54 -9.43
C ALA A 133 10.67 19.76 -10.28
N ILE A 134 10.15 20.96 -9.94
CA ILE A 134 10.52 22.21 -10.62
C ILE A 134 11.98 22.57 -10.37
N VAL A 135 12.44 22.57 -9.12
CA VAL A 135 13.81 22.95 -8.77
C VAL A 135 14.84 22.02 -9.41
N ILE A 136 14.55 20.72 -9.48
CA ILE A 136 15.44 19.73 -10.11
C ILE A 136 15.54 19.94 -11.63
N THR A 137 14.46 20.41 -12.27
CA THR A 137 14.41 20.59 -13.74
C THR A 137 14.83 21.98 -14.19
N ILE A 138 14.83 22.98 -13.30
CA ILE A 138 15.20 24.35 -13.66
C ILE A 138 16.72 24.43 -13.94
N LYS A 139 17.06 24.79 -15.17
CA LYS A 139 18.46 24.97 -15.57
C LYS A 139 18.94 26.34 -15.10
N GLN A 140 19.88 26.36 -14.16
CA GLN A 140 20.58 27.59 -13.79
C GLN A 140 21.37 28.10 -15.01
N LYS A 141 21.27 29.40 -15.25
CA LYS A 141 21.98 30.08 -16.33
C LYS A 141 23.39 30.42 -15.89
#